data_AF-A0A831P8Q0-F1
#
_entry.id   AF-A0A831P8Q0-F1
#
_cell.length_a   1.000
_cell.length_b   1.000
_cell.length_c   1.000
_cell.angle_alpha   90.00
_cell.angle_beta   90.00
_cell.angle_gamma   90.00
#
_symmetry.space_group_name_H-M   'P 1'
#
loop_
_entity.id
_entity.type
_entity.pdbx_description
1 polymer ?
#
loop_
_entity_poly.entity_id
_entity_poly.type
_entity_poly.pdbx_seq_one_letter_code
_entity_poly.pdbx_strand_id
1 'polypeptide(L)'
;AQLARYGDSVWAAPVSAMLDQAVQDALAASRRWRAVIGPGDDVPAAFTVRVRLLDLCQAFTGPRTSAAVLAARVTVTDGAGGRVLAQRAFRYRQSAPTPDAAGGVHAARAVVRTFAAALARWVAGLSPSPSGVTHGATP
;
A
#
# COMPACT_ATOMS: atom_id res chain seq x y z
N ALA A 1 17.08 -18.35 3.58
CA ALA A 1 16.57 -18.17 2.20
C ALA A 1 17.56 -17.29 1.46
N GLN A 2 18.02 -17.70 0.27
CA GLN A 2 18.93 -16.90 -0.55
C GLN A 2 18.11 -16.00 -1.47
N LEU A 3 18.42 -14.71 -1.50
CA LEU A 3 17.80 -13.77 -2.43
C LEU A 3 18.57 -13.79 -3.75
N ALA A 4 17.87 -14.02 -4.86
CA ALA A 4 18.44 -13.98 -6.19
C ALA A 4 17.66 -12.99 -7.06
N ARG A 5 18.35 -12.38 -8.02
CA ARG A 5 17.74 -11.53 -9.06
C ARG A 5 17.63 -12.35 -10.34
N TYR A 6 16.54 -12.17 -11.09
CA TYR A 6 16.48 -12.67 -12.46
C TYR A 6 17.52 -11.94 -13.33
N GLY A 7 18.35 -12.70 -14.04
CA GLY A 7 19.42 -12.15 -14.89
C GLY A 7 18.89 -11.31 -16.04
N ASP A 8 17.81 -11.77 -16.68
CA ASP A 8 17.25 -11.18 -17.90
C ASP A 8 15.89 -10.49 -17.69
N SER A 9 15.55 -10.12 -16.45
CA SER A 9 14.29 -9.45 -16.15
C SER A 9 14.49 -8.23 -15.27
N VAL A 10 13.89 -7.12 -15.69
CA VAL A 10 13.91 -5.84 -14.98
C VAL A 10 12.48 -5.34 -14.79
N TRP A 11 12.24 -4.69 -13.66
CA TRP A 11 10.98 -3.98 -13.46
C TRP A 11 10.93 -2.76 -14.39
N ALA A 12 9.77 -2.49 -14.98
CA ALA A 12 9.57 -1.35 -15.87
C ALA A 12 9.77 0.01 -15.17
N ALA A 13 9.66 0.03 -13.84
CA ALA A 13 9.92 1.17 -12.96
C ALA A 13 10.40 0.65 -11.60
N PRO A 14 10.95 1.52 -10.71
CA PRO A 14 11.21 1.14 -9.33
C PRO A 14 9.94 0.58 -8.66
N VAL A 15 10.08 -0.53 -7.94
CA VAL A 15 8.95 -1.21 -7.28
C VAL A 15 8.20 -0.29 -6.31
N SER A 16 8.92 0.63 -5.66
CA SER A 16 8.33 1.66 -4.79
C SER A 16 7.37 2.58 -5.56
N ALA A 17 7.79 3.11 -6.70
CA ALA A 17 6.97 4.00 -7.52
C ALA A 17 5.69 3.30 -8.02
N MET A 18 5.80 2.02 -8.42
CA MET A 18 4.62 1.24 -8.83
C MET A 18 3.66 0.98 -7.68
N LEU A 19 4.18 0.74 -6.47
CA LEU A 19 3.38 0.54 -5.27
C LEU A 19 2.68 1.85 -4.85
N ASP A 20 3.40 2.97 -4.90
CA ASP A 20 2.87 4.29 -4.58
C ASP A 20 1.70 4.64 -5.52
N GLN A 21 1.87 4.44 -6.83
CA GLN A 21 0.79 4.66 -7.79
C GLN A 21 -0.42 3.77 -7.50
N ALA A 22 -0.20 2.47 -7.27
CA ALA A 22 -1.29 1.54 -6.98
C ALA A 22 -2.08 1.91 -5.71
N VAL A 23 -1.39 2.42 -4.69
CA VAL A 23 -2.02 2.88 -3.44
C VAL A 23 -2.79 4.18 -3.66
N GLN A 24 -2.21 5.14 -4.39
CA GLN A 24 -2.89 6.40 -4.74
C GLN A 24 -4.17 6.13 -5.54
N ASP A 25 -4.10 5.28 -6.56
CA ASP A 25 -5.24 4.88 -7.38
C ASP A 25 -6.35 4.24 -6.53
N ALA A 26 -5.98 3.33 -5.62
CA ALA A 26 -6.95 2.67 -4.73
C ALA A 26 -7.61 3.64 -3.74
N LEU A 27 -6.84 4.59 -3.19
CA LEU A 27 -7.38 5.63 -2.32
C LEU A 27 -8.31 6.58 -3.09
N ALA A 28 -7.93 7.03 -4.28
CA ALA A 28 -8.75 7.90 -5.12
C ALA A 28 -10.05 7.19 -5.55
N ALA A 29 -9.96 5.91 -5.96
CA ALA A 29 -11.10 5.09 -6.35
C ALA A 29 -12.09 4.84 -5.19
N SER A 30 -11.66 4.96 -3.93
CA SER A 30 -12.57 4.82 -2.77
C SER A 30 -13.61 5.94 -2.68
N ARG A 31 -13.37 7.09 -3.32
CA ARG A 31 -14.21 8.31 -3.28
C ARG A 31 -14.50 8.82 -1.85
N ARG A 32 -13.68 8.41 -0.86
CA ARG A 32 -13.77 8.87 0.54
C ARG A 32 -12.99 10.14 0.82
N TRP A 33 -12.09 10.51 -0.08
CA TRP A 33 -11.19 11.65 0.07
C TRP A 33 -11.52 12.70 -0.99
N ARG A 34 -11.48 13.98 -0.61
CA ARG A 34 -11.65 15.10 -1.54
C ARG A 34 -10.54 15.12 -2.59
N ALA A 35 -9.31 14.81 -2.16
CA ALA A 35 -8.14 14.69 -3.00
C ALA A 35 -7.20 13.64 -2.39
N VAL A 36 -6.47 12.95 -3.26
CA VAL A 36 -5.32 12.11 -2.91
C VAL A 36 -4.15 12.70 -3.68
N ILE A 37 -3.12 13.09 -2.96
CA ILE A 37 -1.93 13.76 -3.51
C ILE A 37 -0.71 12.87 -3.28
N GLY A 38 0.27 13.00 -4.17
CA GLY A 38 1.50 12.24 -4.15
C GLY A 38 2.63 12.96 -3.41
N PRO A 39 3.74 12.26 -3.11
CA PRO A 39 4.96 12.91 -2.67
C PRO A 39 5.48 13.82 -3.78
N GLY A 40 5.53 15.14 -3.51
CA GLY A 40 5.93 16.17 -4.48
C GLY A 40 4.87 17.23 -4.74
N ASP A 41 3.64 17.02 -4.28
CA ASP A 41 2.61 18.05 -4.28
C ASP A 41 2.80 18.98 -3.06
N ASP A 42 3.01 20.28 -3.30
CA ASP A 42 3.17 21.30 -2.23
C ASP A 42 1.83 21.73 -1.62
N VAL A 43 0.92 20.77 -1.41
CA VAL A 43 -0.41 20.99 -0.88
C VAL A 43 -0.52 20.37 0.51
N PRO A 44 -0.95 21.12 1.55
CA PRO A 44 -1.18 20.56 2.87
C PRO A 44 -2.23 19.43 2.83
N ALA A 45 -1.84 18.22 3.23
CA ALA A 45 -2.75 17.10 3.43
C ALA A 45 -3.28 17.06 4.86
N ALA A 46 -4.53 16.64 5.07
CA ALA A 46 -5.06 16.40 6.41
C ALA A 46 -4.46 15.15 7.07
N PHE A 47 -4.06 14.18 6.26
CA PHE A 47 -3.48 12.90 6.67
C PHE A 47 -2.37 12.50 5.73
N THR A 48 -1.32 11.90 6.28
CA THR A 48 -0.22 11.32 5.51
C THR A 48 -0.20 9.81 5.70
N VAL A 49 -0.19 9.08 4.59
CA VAL A 49 -0.06 7.61 4.58
C VAL A 49 1.37 7.26 4.18
N ARG A 50 2.11 6.64 5.10
CA ARG A 50 3.46 6.13 4.84
C ARG A 50 3.43 4.62 4.69
N VAL A 51 3.86 4.13 3.54
CA VAL A 51 4.02 2.68 3.28
C VAL A 51 5.50 2.31 3.35
N ARG A 52 5.85 1.46 4.30
CA ARG A 52 7.18 0.83 4.36
C ARG A 52 7.06 -0.59 3.82
N LEU A 53 7.55 -0.80 2.59
CA LEU A 53 7.66 -2.13 2.00
C LEU A 53 8.75 -2.92 2.75
N LEU A 54 8.40 -4.08 3.27
CA LEU A 54 9.30 -4.98 3.99
C LEU A 54 9.76 -6.11 3.06
N ASP A 55 8.83 -6.69 2.31
CA ASP A 55 9.10 -7.72 1.31
C ASP A 55 8.23 -7.51 0.07
N LEU A 56 8.83 -7.62 -1.11
CA LEU A 56 8.15 -7.99 -2.34
C LEU A 56 9.04 -8.95 -3.12
N CYS A 57 8.74 -10.24 -3.05
CA CYS A 57 9.55 -11.27 -3.70
C CYS A 57 8.69 -12.41 -4.24
N GLN A 58 9.28 -13.21 -5.13
CA GLN A 58 8.76 -14.52 -5.51
C GLN A 58 9.43 -15.58 -4.64
N ALA A 59 8.63 -16.25 -3.80
CA ALA A 59 9.07 -17.33 -2.95
C ALA A 59 8.79 -18.67 -3.63
N PHE A 60 9.83 -19.45 -3.88
CA PHE A 60 9.72 -20.81 -4.41
C PHE A 60 9.52 -21.80 -3.27
N THR A 61 8.48 -22.61 -3.34
CA THR A 61 8.15 -23.66 -2.35
C THR A 61 8.41 -25.07 -2.89
N GLY A 62 8.80 -25.17 -4.15
CA GLY A 62 9.17 -26.41 -4.83
C GLY A 62 9.52 -26.14 -6.30
N PRO A 63 9.95 -27.17 -7.05
CA PRO A 63 10.44 -27.00 -8.42
C PRO A 63 9.39 -26.45 -9.40
N ARG A 64 8.10 -26.67 -9.10
CA ARG A 64 6.97 -26.22 -9.92
C ARG A 64 6.04 -25.26 -9.19
N THR A 65 6.40 -24.82 -7.99
CA THR A 65 5.52 -24.00 -7.15
C THR A 65 6.24 -22.77 -6.65
N SER A 66 5.66 -21.61 -6.92
CA SER A 66 6.12 -20.35 -6.40
C SER A 66 4.95 -19.43 -6.09
N ALA A 67 5.19 -18.42 -5.27
CA ALA A 67 4.18 -17.43 -4.90
C ALA A 67 4.82 -16.06 -4.75
N ALA A 68 4.12 -15.01 -5.17
CA ALA A 68 4.48 -13.66 -4.78
C ALA A 68 4.11 -13.43 -3.30
N VAL A 69 5.03 -12.83 -2.56
CA VAL A 69 4.86 -12.43 -1.16
C VAL A 69 5.00 -10.93 -1.09
N LEU A 70 4.04 -10.26 -0.46
CA LEU A 70 4.10 -8.86 -0.10
C LEU A 70 3.98 -8.73 1.40
N ALA A 71 4.93 -8.03 2.03
CA ALA A 71 4.82 -7.59 3.42
C ALA A 71 5.09 -6.09 3.50
N ALA A 72 4.22 -5.36 4.19
CA ALA A 72 4.35 -3.92 4.34
C ALA A 72 3.86 -3.46 5.71
N ARG A 73 4.45 -2.38 6.21
CA ARG A 73 3.92 -1.64 7.36
C ARG A 73 3.37 -0.31 6.86
N VAL A 74 2.12 -0.02 7.20
CA VAL A 74 1.47 1.25 6.86
C VAL A 74 1.27 2.04 8.13
N THR A 75 1.71 3.30 8.11
CA THR A 75 1.54 4.25 9.21
C THR A 75 0.76 5.44 8.68
N VAL A 76 -0.30 5.82 9.38
CA VAL A 76 -1.09 7.02 9.09
C VAL A 76 -0.76 8.06 10.15
N THR A 77 -0.37 9.25 9.71
CA THR A 77 -0.13 10.41 10.58
C THR A 77 -1.11 11.53 10.26
N ASP A 78 -1.20 12.50 11.17
CA ASP A 78 -1.79 13.79 10.82
C ASP A 78 -0.98 14.49 9.72
N GLY A 79 -1.57 15.56 9.17
CA GLY A 79 -0.97 16.38 8.11
C GLY A 79 0.39 16.97 8.46
N ALA A 80 0.58 17.35 9.72
CA ALA A 80 1.86 17.87 10.21
C ALA A 80 2.94 16.77 10.36
N GLY A 81 2.55 15.49 10.26
CA GLY A 81 3.44 14.34 10.39
C GLY A 81 3.93 14.05 11.81
N GLY A 82 3.48 14.84 12.80
CA GLY A 82 3.95 14.80 14.18
C GLY A 82 3.23 13.76 15.04
N ARG A 83 2.02 13.35 14.65
CA ARG A 83 1.22 12.39 15.42
C ARG A 83 0.85 11.17 14.59
N VAL A 84 1.23 9.98 15.07
CA VAL A 84 0.74 8.70 14.55
C VAL A 84 -0.72 8.52 14.96
N LEU A 85 -1.61 8.38 13.99
CA LEU A 85 -3.03 8.14 14.18
C LEU A 85 -3.34 6.64 14.20
N ALA A 86 -2.67 5.89 13.32
CA ALA A 86 -2.82 4.44 13.24
C ALA A 86 -1.60 3.80 12.58
N GLN A 87 -1.37 2.54 12.90
CA GLN A 87 -0.36 1.73 12.23
C GLN A 87 -0.83 0.30 12.09
N ARG A 88 -0.57 -0.31 10.91
CA ARG A 88 -0.95 -1.70 10.64
C ARG A 88 0.08 -2.40 9.76
N ALA A 89 0.36 -3.66 10.08
CA ALA A 89 1.11 -4.54 9.20
C ALA A 89 0.17 -5.28 8.24
N PHE A 90 0.60 -5.42 6.99
CA PHE A 90 -0.09 -6.15 5.94
C PHE A 90 0.83 -7.25 5.43
N ARG A 91 0.26 -8.43 5.18
CA ARG A 91 0.95 -9.53 4.54
C ARG A 91 0.02 -10.27 3.61
N TYR A 92 0.43 -10.41 2.35
CA TYR A 92 -0.30 -11.13 1.32
C TYR A 92 0.61 -12.13 0.62
N ARG A 93 0.00 -13.22 0.16
CA ARG A 93 0.64 -14.24 -0.65
C ARG A 93 -0.30 -14.64 -1.78
N GLN A 94 0.22 -14.74 -3.00
CA GLN A 94 -0.52 -15.21 -4.17
C GLN A 94 0.33 -16.25 -4.91
N SER A 95 -0.26 -17.41 -5.20
CA SER A 95 0.40 -18.42 -6.05
C SER A 95 0.66 -17.87 -7.45
N ALA A 96 1.86 -18.12 -7.97
CA ALA A 96 2.23 -17.82 -9.34
C ALA A 96 1.69 -18.92 -10.27
N PRO A 97 1.13 -18.57 -11.44
CA PRO A 97 0.68 -19.55 -12.44
C PRO A 97 1.82 -20.46 -12.92
N THR A 98 3.04 -19.92 -13.02
CA THR A 98 4.25 -20.64 -13.41
C THR A 98 5.42 -20.26 -12.47
N PRO A 99 6.39 -21.17 -12.25
CA PRO A 99 7.56 -20.93 -11.41
C PRO A 99 8.67 -20.19 -12.18
N ASP A 100 8.31 -19.12 -12.90
CA ASP A 100 9.23 -18.29 -13.67
C ASP A 100 8.96 -16.80 -13.41
N ALA A 101 9.72 -15.92 -14.08
CA ALA A 101 9.58 -14.48 -13.92
C ALA A 101 8.20 -13.96 -14.34
N ALA A 102 7.61 -14.50 -15.41
CA ALA A 102 6.31 -14.06 -15.91
C ALA A 102 5.19 -14.41 -14.93
N GLY A 103 5.20 -15.65 -14.41
CA GLY A 103 4.30 -16.10 -13.35
C GLY A 103 4.50 -15.32 -12.06
N GLY A 104 5.76 -15.01 -11.71
CA GLY A 104 6.12 -14.17 -10.56
C GLY A 104 5.52 -12.77 -10.64
N VAL A 105 5.67 -12.09 -11.78
CA VAL A 105 5.10 -10.76 -12.03
C VAL A 105 3.57 -10.80 -12.02
N HIS A 106 2.96 -11.83 -12.60
CA HIS A 106 1.51 -12.00 -12.54
C HIS A 106 1.03 -12.06 -11.08
N ALA A 107 1.66 -12.89 -10.25
CA ALA A 107 1.31 -12.99 -8.83
C ALA A 107 1.64 -11.69 -8.06
N ALA A 108 2.75 -11.01 -8.38
CA ALA A 108 3.14 -9.75 -7.76
C ALA A 108 2.09 -8.66 -7.98
N ARG A 109 1.61 -8.51 -9.22
CA ARG A 109 0.52 -7.58 -9.56
C ARG A 109 -0.75 -7.87 -8.76
N ALA A 110 -1.08 -9.15 -8.60
CA ALA A 110 -2.25 -9.56 -7.83
C ALA A 110 -2.11 -9.23 -6.34
N VAL A 111 -0.96 -9.52 -5.69
CA VAL A 111 -0.77 -9.16 -4.27
C VAL A 111 -0.74 -7.65 -4.05
N VAL A 112 -0.17 -6.86 -4.97
CA VAL A 112 -0.16 -5.40 -4.88
C VAL A 112 -1.57 -4.83 -4.95
N ARG A 113 -2.41 -5.29 -5.90
CA ARG A 113 -3.82 -4.85 -5.97
C ARG A 113 -4.60 -5.19 -4.71
N THR A 114 -4.44 -6.42 -4.20
CA THR A 114 -5.08 -6.85 -2.95
C THR A 114 -4.65 -5.98 -1.78
N PHE A 115 -3.34 -5.70 -1.67
CA PHE A 115 -2.79 -4.81 -0.65
C PHE A 115 -3.35 -3.39 -0.76
N ALA A 116 -3.31 -2.77 -1.93
CA ALA A 116 -3.77 -1.40 -2.14
C ALA A 116 -5.26 -1.24 -1.81
N ALA A 117 -6.10 -2.17 -2.24
CA ALA A 117 -7.53 -2.17 -1.92
C ALA A 117 -7.79 -2.35 -0.41
N ALA A 118 -7.03 -3.21 0.26
CA ALA A 118 -7.16 -3.43 1.69
C ALA A 118 -6.68 -2.22 2.51
N LEU A 119 -5.58 -1.58 2.09
CA LEU A 119 -5.11 -0.33 2.66
C LEU A 119 -6.17 0.75 2.52
N ALA A 120 -6.70 0.98 1.31
CA ALA A 120 -7.70 2.02 1.07
C ALA A 120 -8.95 1.84 1.93
N ARG A 121 -9.43 0.59 2.05
CA ARG A 121 -10.56 0.25 2.93
C ARG A 121 -10.25 0.49 4.40
N TRP A 122 -9.05 0.14 4.85
CA TRP A 122 -8.63 0.35 6.23
C TRP A 122 -8.52 1.83 6.56
N VAL A 123 -7.85 2.62 5.72
CA VAL A 123 -7.71 4.08 5.93
C VAL A 123 -9.07 4.78 5.89
N ALA A 124 -9.98 4.37 5.00
CA ALA A 124 -11.35 4.88 4.97
C ALA A 124 -12.15 4.61 6.26
N GLY A 125 -11.76 3.59 7.04
CA GLY A 125 -12.36 3.25 8.32
C GLY A 125 -11.77 4.00 9.51
N LEU A 126 -10.65 4.70 9.35
CA LEU A 126 -9.98 5.46 10.43
C LEU A 126 -10.65 6.81 10.74
N SER A 127 -11.92 6.97 10.37
CA SER A 127 -12.70 8.22 10.37
C SER A 127 -12.12 9.30 11.29
N PRO A 128 -11.83 10.52 10.79
CA PRO A 128 -11.67 11.64 11.70
C PRO A 128 -12.97 11.74 12.49
N SER A 129 -12.91 11.58 13.81
CA SER A 129 -14.01 12.06 14.64
C SER A 129 -14.19 13.53 14.28
N PRO A 130 -15.39 13.97 13.85
CA PRO A 130 -15.66 15.39 13.84
C PRO A 130 -15.60 15.83 15.29
N SER A 131 -14.51 16.51 15.68
CA SER A 131 -14.47 17.20 16.97
C SER A 131 -15.72 18.05 17.05
N GLY A 132 -16.60 17.72 18.01
CA GLY A 132 -17.87 18.39 18.19
C GLY A 132 -17.62 19.88 18.33
N VAL A 133 -18.13 20.66 17.39
CA VAL A 133 -18.30 22.09 17.59
C VAL A 133 -19.51 22.22 18.52
N THR A 134 -19.27 22.21 19.83
CA THR A 134 -20.25 22.69 20.80
C THR A 134 -20.34 24.20 20.58
N HIS A 135 -21.19 24.61 19.64
CA HIS A 135 -21.61 25.99 19.58
C HIS A 135 -22.47 26.22 20.83
N GLY A 136 -21.89 26.91 21.81
CA GLY A 136 -22.60 27.33 23.01
C GLY A 136 -23.83 28.13 22.58
N ALA A 137 -25.01 27.60 22.90
CA ALA A 137 -26.25 28.34 22.84
C ALA A 137 -26.74 28.48 24.28
N THR A 138 -26.58 29.68 24.82
CA THR A 138 -27.38 30.23 25.92
C THR A 138 -28.07 31.46 25.33
N PRO A 139 -29.37 31.63 25.60
CA PRO A 139 -29.74 32.59 26.63
C PRO A 139 -30.65 32.01 27.71
#